data_AF-A0A9D5TKT7-F1
#
_entry.id   AF-A0A9D5TKT7-F1
#
_cell.length_a   1.000
_cell.length_b   1.000
_cell.length_c   1.000
_cell.angle_alpha   90.00
_cell.angle_beta   90.00
_cell.angle_gamma   90.00
#
_symmetry.space_group_name_H-M   'P 1'
#
loop_
_entity.id
_entity.type
_entity.pdbx_description
1 polymer ?
#
loop_
_entity_poly.entity_id
_entity_poly.type
_entity_poly.pdbx_seq_one_letter_code
_entity_poly.pdbx_strand_id
1 'polypeptide(L)'
;MEQELISKKELLQRYGISYGALYRWKRKGLIPEEWFIKKATVTGQETFFPKKLICQRVELIQDQKEETPLDELSKRFHKENEAMLIVKTVIGEKSFLCSEIEEIYFVNSNGERKRIRLEGGCENE
;
A
#
# COMPACT_ATOMS: atom_id res chain seq x y z
N MET A 1 -1.23 6.58 16.50
CA MET A 1 -1.81 7.76 15.82
C MET A 1 -3.06 7.29 15.09
N GLU A 2 -4.20 7.96 15.24
CA GLU A 2 -5.40 7.61 14.45
C GLU A 2 -5.08 7.79 12.97
N GLN A 3 -5.28 6.74 12.18
CA GLN A 3 -5.13 6.83 10.74
C GLN A 3 -6.24 7.74 10.19
N GLU A 4 -5.85 8.84 9.56
CA GLU A 4 -6.78 9.74 8.89
C GLU A 4 -7.49 8.98 7.75
N LEU A 5 -8.82 9.05 7.72
CA LEU A 5 -9.64 8.35 6.73
C LEU A 5 -10.24 9.33 5.73
N ILE A 6 -10.42 8.88 4.50
CA ILE A 6 -11.17 9.57 3.45
C ILE A 6 -12.36 8.71 3.04
N SER A 7 -13.53 9.32 2.83
CA SER A 7 -14.69 8.57 2.36
C SER A 7 -14.54 8.24 0.88
N LYS A 8 -15.19 7.16 0.43
CA LYS A 8 -15.26 6.80 -1.00
C LYS A 8 -15.76 7.98 -1.84
N LYS A 9 -16.80 8.67 -1.37
CA LYS A 9 -17.38 9.81 -2.09
C LYS A 9 -16.35 10.93 -2.27
N GLU A 10 -15.66 11.30 -1.20
CA GLU A 10 -14.62 12.33 -1.23
C GLU A 10 -13.45 11.92 -2.13
N LEU A 11 -13.00 10.67 -2.05
CA LEU A 11 -11.92 10.13 -2.88
C LEU A 11 -12.24 10.23 -4.38
N LEU A 12 -13.44 9.76 -4.78
CA LEU A 12 -13.88 9.80 -6.19
C LEU A 12 -13.94 11.25 -6.69
N GLN A 13 -14.49 12.16 -5.88
CA GLN A 13 -14.61 13.57 -6.23
C GLN A 13 -13.24 14.25 -6.34
N ARG A 14 -12.35 14.01 -5.37
CA ARG A 14 -11.01 14.63 -5.31
C ARG A 14 -10.15 14.31 -6.53
N TYR A 15 -10.19 13.06 -6.98
CA TYR A 15 -9.35 12.58 -8.09
C TYR A 15 -10.07 12.50 -9.43
N GLY A 16 -11.35 12.89 -9.49
CA GLY A 16 -12.13 12.82 -10.73
C GLY A 16 -12.32 11.41 -11.28
N ILE A 17 -12.19 10.38 -10.45
CA ILE A 17 -12.29 8.98 -10.87
C ILE A 17 -13.72 8.46 -10.73
N SER A 18 -14.13 7.59 -11.66
CA SER A 18 -15.44 6.95 -11.56
C SER A 18 -15.43 5.80 -10.55
N TYR A 19 -16.60 5.49 -9.98
CA TYR A 19 -16.80 4.31 -9.13
C TYR A 19 -16.34 3.01 -9.83
N GLY A 20 -16.64 2.87 -11.13
CA GLY A 20 -16.22 1.73 -11.93
C GLY A 20 -14.70 1.61 -12.07
N ALA A 21 -13.98 2.74 -12.18
CA ALA A 21 -12.52 2.74 -12.22
C ALA A 21 -11.93 2.23 -10.90
N LEU A 22 -12.38 2.76 -9.76
CA LEU A 22 -11.93 2.35 -8.44
C LEU A 22 -12.14 0.84 -8.21
N TYR A 23 -13.30 0.31 -8.60
CA TYR A 23 -13.59 -1.13 -8.46
C TYR A 23 -12.83 -1.99 -9.47
N ARG A 24 -12.56 -1.49 -10.68
CA ARG A 24 -11.68 -2.19 -11.63
C ARG A 24 -10.27 -2.31 -11.07
N TRP A 25 -9.75 -1.27 -10.43
CA TRP A 25 -8.44 -1.29 -9.76
C TRP A 25 -8.38 -2.29 -8.61
N LYS A 26 -9.42 -2.34 -7.76
CA LYS A 26 -9.56 -3.38 -6.73
C LYS A 26 -9.44 -4.79 -7.34
N ARG A 27 -10.22 -5.09 -8.38
CA ARG A 27 -10.22 -6.43 -9.02
C ARG A 27 -8.91 -6.79 -9.70
N LYS A 28 -8.11 -5.80 -10.11
CA LYS A 28 -6.78 -5.97 -10.70
C LYS A 28 -5.65 -5.99 -9.66
N GLY A 29 -5.97 -5.96 -8.36
CA GLY A 29 -4.98 -5.96 -7.29
C GLY A 29 -4.22 -4.63 -7.12
N LEU A 30 -4.59 -3.58 -7.85
CA LEU A 30 -3.91 -2.27 -7.79
C LEU A 30 -4.20 -1.52 -6.49
N ILE A 31 -5.33 -1.82 -5.85
CA ILE A 31 -5.70 -1.30 -4.53
C ILE A 31 -6.05 -2.50 -3.66
N PRO A 32 -5.35 -2.70 -2.52
CA PRO A 32 -5.61 -3.81 -1.64
C PRO A 32 -7.04 -3.80 -1.07
N GLU A 33 -7.64 -4.97 -0.87
CA GLU A 33 -9.03 -5.07 -0.39
C GLU A 33 -9.19 -4.60 1.05
N GLU A 34 -8.15 -4.81 1.88
CA GLU A 34 -8.10 -4.39 3.27
C GLU A 34 -8.19 -2.87 3.45
N TRP A 35 -7.89 -2.08 2.41
CA TRP A 35 -8.07 -0.62 2.44
C TRP A 35 -9.55 -0.22 2.36
N PHE A 36 -10.46 -1.11 1.95
CA PHE A 36 -11.90 -0.83 1.85
C PHE A 36 -12.61 -1.02 3.19
N ILE A 37 -12.45 -0.05 4.09
CA ILE A 37 -13.00 -0.09 5.45
C ILE A 37 -14.47 0.30 5.42
N LYS A 38 -15.37 -0.66 5.65
CA LYS A 38 -16.81 -0.37 5.75
C LYS A 38 -17.16 0.09 7.17
N LYS A 39 -17.80 1.25 7.30
CA LYS A 39 -18.30 1.78 8.58
C LYS A 39 -19.79 2.05 8.50
N ALA A 40 -20.50 1.83 9.59
CA ALA A 40 -21.86 2.31 9.75
C ALA A 40 -21.83 3.84 9.94
N THR A 41 -22.77 4.53 9.33
CA THR A 41 -22.98 5.97 9.35
C THR A 41 -24.45 6.24 9.64
N VAL A 42 -24.80 7.47 10.01
CA VAL A 42 -26.19 7.86 10.32
C VAL A 42 -27.14 7.59 9.16
N THR A 43 -26.63 7.65 7.91
CA THR A 43 -27.41 7.46 6.68
C THR A 43 -27.23 6.08 6.04
N GLY A 44 -26.58 5.12 6.71
CA GLY A 44 -26.38 3.76 6.20
C GLY A 44 -24.93 3.27 6.33
N GLN A 45 -24.44 2.51 5.36
CA GLN A 45 -23.06 2.01 5.37
C GLN A 45 -22.20 2.78 4.35
N GLU A 46 -21.07 3.30 4.80
CA GLU A 46 -20.11 4.01 3.95
C GLU A 46 -18.75 3.29 3.94
N THR A 47 -18.00 3.46 2.85
CA THR A 47 -16.65 2.92 2.72
C THR A 47 -15.64 4.04 2.89
N PHE A 48 -14.67 3.81 3.75
CA PHE A 48 -13.56 4.68 4.04
C PHE A 48 -12.25 4.02 3.64
N PHE A 49 -11.24 4.83 3.43
CA PHE A 49 -9.90 4.41 3.04
C PHE A 49 -8.85 5.12 3.90
N PRO A 50 -7.70 4.49 4.21
CA PRO A 50 -6.57 5.19 4.80
C PRO A 50 -6.09 6.30 3.87
N LYS A 51 -6.34 7.56 4.24
CA LYS A 51 -6.27 8.72 3.34
C LYS A 51 -4.91 8.83 2.66
N LYS A 52 -3.83 8.74 3.44
CA LYS A 52 -2.46 8.84 2.90
C LYS A 52 -2.15 7.76 1.86
N LEU A 53 -2.48 6.50 2.19
CA LEU A 53 -2.17 5.34 1.34
C LEU A 53 -2.98 5.37 0.03
N ILE A 54 -4.29 5.59 0.12
CA ILE A 54 -5.15 5.58 -1.06
C ILE A 54 -4.88 6.76 -1.99
N CYS A 55 -4.62 7.95 -1.44
CA CYS A 55 -4.33 9.15 -2.23
C CYS A 55 -3.05 8.95 -3.07
N GLN A 56 -1.96 8.53 -2.43
CA GLN A 56 -0.70 8.22 -3.12
C GLN A 56 -0.89 7.14 -4.20
N ARG A 57 -1.67 6.09 -3.89
CA ARG A 57 -1.93 5.01 -4.85
C ARG A 57 -2.72 5.48 -6.05
N VAL A 58 -3.76 6.31 -5.85
CA VAL A 58 -4.56 6.85 -6.95
C VAL A 58 -3.74 7.79 -7.83
N GLU A 59 -2.86 8.61 -7.23
CA GLU A 59 -1.91 9.45 -7.97
C GLU A 59 -0.99 8.61 -8.86
N LEU A 60 -0.35 7.57 -8.30
CA LEU A 60 0.51 6.64 -9.06
C LEU A 60 -0.24 5.95 -10.21
N ILE A 61 -1.47 5.49 -9.98
CA ILE A 61 -2.25 4.81 -11.03
C ILE A 61 -2.66 5.78 -12.14
N GLN A 62 -2.93 7.05 -11.82
CA GLN A 62 -3.29 8.04 -12.84
C GLN A 62 -2.07 8.49 -13.65
N ASP A 63 -0.92 8.67 -13.01
CA ASP A 63 0.34 9.05 -13.64
C ASP A 63 0.80 7.98 -14.67
N GLN A 64 0.71 6.70 -14.30
CA GLN A 64 1.14 5.61 -15.19
C GLN A 64 0.11 5.18 -16.24
N LYS A 65 -1.13 5.68 -16.17
CA LYS A 65 -2.18 5.36 -17.17
C LYS A 65 -1.90 5.96 -18.55
N GLU A 66 -1.08 7.00 -18.62
CA GLU A 66 -0.70 7.62 -19.90
C GLU A 66 0.38 6.81 -20.63
N GLU A 67 1.16 5.98 -19.92
CA GLU A 67 2.34 5.29 -20.47
C GLU A 67 2.20 3.76 -20.53
N THR A 68 1.29 3.13 -19.80
CA THR A 68 1.28 1.66 -19.67
C THR A 68 -0.14 1.07 -19.48
N PRO A 69 -0.48 -0.07 -20.14
CA PRO A 69 -1.76 -0.76 -19.92
C PRO A 69 -1.93 -1.20 -18.45
N LEU A 70 -3.15 -1.08 -17.90
CA LEU A 70 -3.46 -1.42 -16.50
C LEU A 70 -2.98 -2.81 -16.04
N ASP A 71 -2.89 -3.77 -16.98
CA ASP A 71 -2.48 -5.15 -16.69
C ASP A 71 -0.96 -5.29 -16.47
N GLU A 72 -0.15 -4.43 -17.07
CA GLU A 72 1.29 -4.38 -16.80
C GLU A 72 1.60 -3.64 -15.50
N LEU A 73 0.83 -2.59 -15.23
CA LEU A 73 0.82 -1.85 -13.95
C LEU A 73 0.58 -2.80 -12.76
N SER A 74 -0.42 -3.68 -12.88
CA SER A 74 -0.71 -4.72 -11.88
C SER A 74 0.50 -5.62 -11.64
N LYS A 75 1.15 -6.09 -12.71
CA LYS A 75 2.36 -6.93 -12.60
C LYS A 75 3.52 -6.20 -11.92
N ARG A 76 3.74 -4.90 -12.18
CA ARG A 76 4.81 -4.12 -11.52
C ARG A 76 4.56 -3.94 -10.03
N PHE A 77 3.35 -3.59 -9.64
CA PHE A 77 2.98 -3.48 -8.22
C PHE A 77 3.04 -4.83 -7.48
N HIS A 78 2.72 -5.94 -8.16
CA HIS A 78 2.90 -7.28 -7.58
C HIS A 78 4.37 -7.67 -7.48
N LYS A 79 5.22 -7.31 -8.46
CA LYS A 79 6.66 -7.60 -8.44
C LYS A 79 7.42 -6.87 -7.33
N GLU A 80 6.98 -5.66 -6.95
CA GLU A 80 7.51 -4.95 -5.76
C GLU A 80 7.04 -5.58 -4.43
N ASN A 81 5.91 -6.30 -4.42
CA ASN A 81 5.34 -6.96 -3.24
C ASN A 81 5.85 -8.39 -3.00
N GLU A 82 6.70 -8.93 -3.88
CA GLU A 82 7.33 -10.26 -3.70
C GLU A 82 8.68 -10.19 -2.97
N ALA A 83 9.13 -9.00 -2.56
CA ALA A 83 10.32 -8.89 -1.75
C ALA A 83 10.10 -9.56 -0.39
N MET A 84 11.04 -10.42 0.02
CA MET A 84 11.03 -11.09 1.31
C MET A 84 12.20 -10.58 2.15
N LEU A 85 11.93 -10.09 3.36
CA LEU A 85 12.96 -9.82 4.34
C LEU A 85 13.34 -11.13 5.03
N ILE A 86 14.59 -11.55 4.87
CA ILE A 86 15.13 -12.71 5.56
C ILE A 86 16.10 -12.24 6.64
N VAL A 87 15.77 -12.53 7.89
CA VAL A 87 16.60 -12.25 9.07
C VAL A 87 17.23 -13.55 9.56
N LYS A 88 18.54 -13.70 9.32
CA LYS A 88 19.33 -14.80 9.85
C LYS A 88 19.92 -14.42 11.20
N THR A 89 19.70 -15.25 12.21
CA THR A 89 20.24 -15.10 13.56
C THR A 89 21.02 -16.35 13.95
N VAL A 90 21.79 -16.27 15.04
CA VAL A 90 22.50 -17.44 15.60
C VAL A 90 21.57 -18.56 16.09
N ILE A 91 20.28 -18.25 16.28
CA ILE A 91 19.25 -19.18 16.78
C ILE A 91 18.42 -19.77 15.62
N GLY A 92 18.44 -19.12 14.46
CA GLY A 92 17.66 -19.57 13.29
C GLY A 92 17.37 -18.45 12.30
N GLU A 93 16.69 -18.82 11.23
CA GLU A 93 16.26 -17.94 10.15
C GLU A 93 14.78 -17.58 10.29
N LYS A 94 14.44 -16.32 10.04
CA LYS A 94 13.06 -15.85 10.01
C LYS A 94 12.82 -15.03 8.75
N SER A 95 11.81 -15.44 7.98
CA SER A 95 11.38 -14.78 6.76
C SER A 95 10.09 -14.00 6.97
N PHE A 96 9.99 -12.84 6.35
CA PHE A 96 8.80 -11.99 6.37
C PHE A 96 8.52 -11.50 4.95
N LEU A 97 7.27 -11.56 4.50
CA LEU A 97 6.90 -10.92 3.24
C LEU A 97 6.93 -9.41 3.45
N CYS A 98 7.48 -8.64 2.51
CA CYS A 98 7.52 -7.17 2.65
C CYS A 98 6.12 -6.56 2.75
N SER A 99 5.07 -7.20 2.21
CA SER A 99 3.68 -6.80 2.40
C SER A 99 3.21 -6.88 3.86
N GLU A 100 3.88 -7.66 4.71
CA GLU A 100 3.55 -7.85 6.13
C GLU A 100 4.37 -6.91 7.04
N ILE A 101 5.30 -6.13 6.49
CA ILE A 101 6.25 -5.31 7.25
C ILE A 101 5.81 -3.85 7.18
N GLU A 102 5.32 -3.31 8.31
CA GLU A 102 4.95 -1.89 8.41
C GLU A 102 6.19 -1.00 8.57
N GLU A 103 7.06 -1.31 9.53
CA GLU A 103 8.28 -0.56 9.82
C GLU A 103 9.35 -1.46 10.45
N ILE A 104 10.63 -1.17 10.20
CA ILE A 104 11.77 -1.86 10.81
C ILE A 104 12.63 -0.85 11.57
N TYR A 105 12.98 -1.19 12.81
CA TYR A 105 13.80 -0.36 13.69
C TYR A 105 14.98 -1.14 14.26
N PHE A 106 16.13 -0.49 14.34
CA PHE A 106 17.18 -0.86 15.30
C PHE A 106 16.92 -0.15 16.62
N VAL A 107 16.97 -0.89 17.71
CA VAL A 107 16.92 -0.35 19.07
C VAL A 107 18.29 -0.55 19.68
N ASN A 108 18.99 0.53 19.99
CA ASN A 108 20.26 0.47 20.70
C ASN A 108 20.01 0.23 22.21
N SER A 109 21.05 -0.17 22.94
CA SER A 109 21.03 -0.34 24.41
C SER A 109 20.57 0.91 25.17
N ASN A 110 20.71 2.10 24.57
CA ASN A 110 20.26 3.38 25.12
C ASN A 110 18.78 3.67 24.84
N GLY A 111 18.04 2.73 24.23
CA GLY A 111 16.62 2.89 23.87
C GLY A 111 16.37 3.71 22.59
N GLU A 112 17.42 4.22 21.95
CA GLU A 112 17.32 4.97 20.69
C GLU A 112 16.84 4.06 19.56
N ARG A 113 15.80 4.51 18.84
CA ARG A 113 15.20 3.79 17.71
C ARG A 113 15.63 4.41 16.40
N LYS A 114 16.37 3.67 15.57
CA LYS A 114 16.75 4.09 14.21
C LYS A 114 15.97 3.29 13.17
N ARG A 115 15.16 3.98 12.36
CA ARG A 115 14.37 3.37 11.30
C ARG A 115 15.28 2.90 10.16
N ILE A 116 15.07 1.68 9.68
CA ILE A 116 15.73 1.16 8.48
C ILE A 116 14.87 1.55 7.28
N ARG A 117 15.46 2.22 6.29
CA ARG A 117 14.89 2.32 4.95
C ARG A 117 15.46 1.17 4.13
N LEU A 118 14.59 0.27 3.68
CA LEU A 118 14.97 -0.75 2.71
C LEU A 118 15.10 -0.03 1.36
N GLU A 119 16.31 0.31 0.94
CA GLU A 119 16.56 0.73 -0.43
C GLU A 119 16.58 -0.53 -1.30
N GLY A 120 15.54 -0.71 -2.11
CA GLY A 120 15.43 -1.82 -3.04
C GLY A 120 16.42 -1.65 -4.20
N GLY A 121 17.69 -1.97 -3.96
CA GLY A 121 18.69 -2.12 -5.01
C GLY A 121 18.43 -3.41 -5.77
N CYS A 122 17.72 -3.34 -6.89
CA CYS A 122 17.98 -4.26 -8.00
C CYS A 122 19.31 -3.86 -8.64
N GLU A 123 20.42 -4.24 -8.01
CA GLU A 123 21.69 -4.38 -8.73
C GLU A 123 21.59 -5.70 -9.49
N ASN A 124 21.13 -5.61 -10.74
CA ASN A 124 21.28 -6.70 -11.70
C ASN A 124 22.72 -6.64 -12.21
N GLU A 125 23.51 -7.67 -11.88
CA GLU A 125 24.70 -8.05 -12.64
C GLU A 125 24.34 -9.20 -13.60
#